data_AF-A0A3N2CRK6-F1
#
_entry.id   AF-A0A3N2CRK6-F1
#
_cell.length_a   1.000
_cell.length_b   1.000
_cell.length_c   1.000
_cell.angle_alpha   90.00
_cell.angle_beta   90.00
_cell.angle_gamma   90.00
#
_symmetry.space_group_name_H-M   'P 1'
#
loop_
_entity.id
_entity.type
_entity.pdbx_description
1 polymer ?
#
loop_
_entity_poly.entity_id
_entity_poly.type
_entity_poly.pdbx_seq_one_letter_code
_entity_poly.pdbx_strand_id
1 'polypeptide(L)'
;MRTTSQAPGEDPAGTSRGRRLPGGRRTWIALLVVLVVLAVVVTLLVRRDGGLSGAVEAVEGGSPSASPAPRPVTVATLLGVTDAQEVAPRQRWRLVGTTDNTRGTGINTVCQQSRFADPEGEGTFVRSFATTNAPRRTLLQTVEISASEKAAGAAYDTTLGWFAGCREARLQLQGTYRLDGLGDEAQLLRLRLPDARRPAQTRSLVVGVVRTGALTVSTVAVTRGGDSVRNAAAARVLTSAVTGLCETDPAGECPGEVRATPVLPPRSGEALGTLAAADLPVVGRINRPWVGTRPVPARPNPSSTTCDRADFVRAGAPRARTRTFLVPGARVDERFGVSQTYGRFPTVARAQRLVDRIEAAMARCEKDDLSAEVSAAQVDRPGPRGSVSSSWRLDSEVREDETVGYWMGVARVGRWVTQVLLTPVEGADVDSATFEALVVRARDRLFGLTGPRR
;
A
#
# COMPACT_ATOMS: atom_id res chain seq x y z
N MET A 1 -15.47 60.21 6.21
CA MET A 1 -15.36 61.15 5.07
C MET A 1 -13.92 61.06 4.57
N ARG A 2 -13.64 60.30 3.49
CA ARG A 2 -13.32 60.78 2.10
C ARG A 2 -12.47 62.05 2.12
N THR A 3 -11.25 62.08 1.59
CA THR A 3 -10.84 61.98 0.15
C THR A 3 -9.30 61.76 0.06
N THR A 4 -8.75 60.74 -0.61
CA THR A 4 -8.21 60.67 -2.01
C THR A 4 -7.30 61.82 -2.49
N SER A 5 -6.05 61.48 -2.84
CA SER A 5 -5.22 62.04 -3.95
C SER A 5 -3.93 61.19 -4.05
N GLN A 6 -3.80 60.19 -4.93
CA GLN A 6 -3.45 60.20 -6.37
C GLN A 6 -2.06 60.77 -6.71
N ALA A 7 -1.23 59.89 -7.30
CA ALA A 7 0.19 60.04 -7.62
C ALA A 7 0.43 60.65 -9.02
N PRO A 8 1.64 61.19 -9.30
CA PRO A 8 2.10 61.50 -10.64
C PRO A 8 2.87 60.32 -11.26
N GLY A 9 2.83 60.23 -12.60
CA GLY A 9 3.60 59.27 -13.39
C GLY A 9 4.87 59.86 -13.99
N GLU A 10 5.77 58.97 -14.42
CA GLU A 10 6.89 59.23 -15.35
C GLU A 10 7.29 57.89 -16.02
N ASP A 11 7.11 57.82 -17.34
CA ASP A 11 7.92 57.05 -18.31
C ASP A 11 9.13 57.96 -18.73
N PRO A 12 10.19 57.55 -19.48
CA PRO A 12 10.43 56.32 -20.25
C PRO A 12 11.90 55.78 -20.16
N ALA A 13 12.21 54.69 -20.88
CA ALA A 13 13.38 54.52 -21.78
C ALA A 13 13.84 53.06 -21.85
N GLY A 14 13.81 52.51 -23.06
CA GLY A 14 14.22 51.14 -23.34
C GLY A 14 15.72 50.96 -23.53
N THR A 15 16.17 49.71 -23.47
CA THR A 15 17.26 49.23 -24.33
C THR A 15 17.10 47.74 -24.66
N SER A 16 17.45 47.46 -25.89
CA SER A 16 17.24 46.29 -26.75
C SER A 16 17.98 44.98 -26.40
N ARG A 17 17.51 43.91 -27.09
CA ARG A 17 18.20 42.69 -27.61
C ARG A 17 17.87 41.39 -26.86
N GLY A 18 17.41 40.30 -27.48
CA GLY A 18 17.04 40.04 -28.87
C GLY A 18 16.88 38.53 -29.13
N ARG A 19 16.07 38.18 -30.15
CA ARG A 19 16.05 36.94 -30.98
C ARG A 19 15.82 35.59 -30.25
N ARG A 20 15.12 34.57 -30.76
CA ARG A 20 14.33 34.26 -31.97
C ARG A 20 13.65 32.89 -31.69
N LEU A 21 12.34 32.78 -32.01
CA LEU A 21 11.60 31.68 -32.68
C LEU A 21 11.69 30.21 -32.16
N PRO A 22 10.80 29.27 -32.57
CA PRO A 22 9.40 29.39 -33.03
C PRO A 22 8.44 28.37 -32.38
N GLY A 23 7.14 28.68 -32.46
CA GLY A 23 6.05 27.72 -32.31
C GLY A 23 5.73 26.97 -33.62
N GLY A 24 4.96 25.89 -33.48
CA GLY A 24 4.42 25.05 -34.56
C GLY A 24 4.65 23.58 -34.25
N ARG A 25 3.72 22.65 -34.41
CA ARG A 25 2.38 22.67 -34.99
C ARG A 25 1.72 21.38 -34.46
N ARG A 26 0.50 21.48 -33.94
CA ARG A 26 -0.36 20.32 -33.66
C ARG A 26 -0.85 19.76 -35.00
N THR A 27 -0.55 18.51 -35.29
CA THR A 27 -1.12 17.78 -36.42
C THR A 27 -2.03 16.67 -35.92
N TRP A 28 -3.31 16.83 -36.22
CA TRP A 28 -4.33 15.79 -36.28
C TRP A 28 -4.04 14.90 -37.50
N ILE A 29 -4.10 13.58 -37.35
CA ILE A 29 -4.21 12.65 -38.49
C ILE A 29 -5.28 11.60 -38.15
N ALA A 30 -6.11 11.39 -39.17
CA ALA A 30 -7.40 10.74 -39.18
C ALA A 30 -7.34 9.20 -39.29
N LEU A 31 -8.51 8.61 -39.01
CA LEU A 31 -8.94 7.24 -39.31
C LEU A 31 -8.60 6.79 -40.74
N LEU A 32 -8.11 5.56 -40.88
CA LEU A 32 -8.24 4.75 -42.09
C LEU A 32 -8.66 3.32 -41.70
N VAL A 33 -9.88 2.98 -42.10
CA VAL A 33 -10.45 1.63 -42.13
C VAL A 33 -9.96 0.96 -43.42
N VAL A 34 -9.34 -0.21 -43.31
CA VAL A 34 -9.16 -1.13 -44.44
C VAL A 34 -9.58 -2.52 -44.01
N LEU A 35 -10.59 -3.02 -44.70
CA LEU A 35 -11.27 -4.30 -44.53
C LEU A 35 -10.71 -5.23 -45.62
N VAL A 36 -10.08 -6.34 -45.25
CA VAL A 36 -9.62 -7.38 -46.20
C VAL A 36 -10.28 -8.70 -45.82
N VAL A 37 -11.31 -9.05 -46.59
CA VAL A 37 -11.86 -10.40 -46.72
C VAL A 37 -11.11 -11.06 -47.86
N LEU A 38 -10.53 -12.23 -47.63
CA LEU A 38 -10.13 -13.13 -48.71
C LEU A 38 -10.39 -14.57 -48.30
N ALA A 39 -11.41 -15.14 -48.95
CA ALA A 39 -11.79 -16.53 -48.91
C ALA A 39 -10.77 -17.37 -49.71
N VAL A 40 -10.44 -18.55 -49.20
CA VAL A 40 -9.83 -19.64 -49.98
C VAL A 40 -10.69 -20.88 -49.78
N VAL A 41 -11.33 -21.31 -50.86
CA VAL A 41 -12.00 -22.61 -51.02
C VAL A 41 -11.41 -23.24 -52.29
N VAL A 42 -11.47 -24.58 -52.36
CA VAL A 42 -11.22 -25.48 -53.52
C VAL A 42 -9.77 -25.99 -53.60
N THR A 43 -9.41 -27.28 -53.60
CA THR A 43 -10.02 -28.65 -53.50
C THR A 43 -8.83 -29.63 -53.56
N LEU A 44 -9.01 -30.90 -53.15
CA LEU A 44 -8.47 -32.17 -53.73
C LEU A 44 -8.66 -33.24 -52.62
N LEU A 45 -9.16 -34.47 -52.79
CA LEU A 45 -9.67 -35.24 -53.91
C LEU A 45 -10.54 -36.39 -53.34
N VAL A 46 -11.52 -36.78 -54.14
CA VAL A 46 -12.34 -37.99 -54.00
C VAL A 46 -11.47 -39.26 -54.05
N ARG A 47 -11.75 -40.22 -53.17
CA ARG A 47 -11.71 -41.64 -53.52
C ARG A 47 -12.80 -42.38 -52.76
N ARG A 48 -13.80 -42.82 -53.53
CA ARG A 48 -14.90 -43.70 -53.13
C ARG A 48 -14.68 -44.97 -53.95
N ASP A 49 -14.57 -46.13 -53.31
CA ASP A 49 -14.88 -47.45 -53.89
C ASP A 49 -14.87 -48.54 -52.81
N GLY A 50 -15.90 -49.40 -52.84
CA GLY A 50 -16.06 -50.67 -52.11
C GLY A 50 -16.42 -50.53 -50.62
N GLY A 51 -17.60 -50.90 -50.12
CA GLY A 51 -18.40 -52.07 -50.46
C GLY A 51 -17.90 -53.27 -49.67
N LEU A 52 -18.34 -53.43 -48.42
CA LEU A 52 -18.41 -54.70 -47.67
C LEU A 52 -19.29 -54.49 -46.43
N SER A 53 -20.44 -55.17 -46.44
CA SER A 53 -21.34 -55.31 -45.30
C SER A 53 -20.63 -56.07 -44.19
N GLY A 54 -20.17 -55.35 -43.16
CA GLY A 54 -19.77 -55.92 -41.88
C GLY A 54 -20.78 -55.51 -40.83
N ALA A 55 -21.46 -56.48 -40.24
CA ALA A 55 -22.30 -56.28 -39.07
C ALA A 55 -21.45 -55.67 -37.95
N VAL A 56 -21.63 -54.38 -37.69
CA VAL A 56 -21.21 -53.76 -36.42
C VAL A 56 -22.37 -53.96 -35.46
N GLU A 57 -22.16 -54.84 -34.49
CA GLU A 57 -22.93 -54.86 -33.25
C GLU A 57 -23.06 -53.42 -32.75
N ALA A 58 -24.29 -53.05 -32.40
CA ALA A 58 -24.56 -51.84 -31.66
C ALA A 58 -23.77 -51.92 -30.35
N VAL A 59 -22.63 -51.23 -30.30
CA VAL A 59 -22.07 -50.78 -29.04
C VAL A 59 -23.14 -49.87 -28.47
N GLU A 60 -23.84 -50.34 -27.44
CA GLU A 60 -24.67 -49.52 -26.57
C GLU A 60 -23.91 -48.23 -26.31
N GLY A 61 -24.46 -47.13 -26.83
CA GLY A 61 -23.92 -45.81 -26.59
C GLY A 61 -23.85 -45.61 -25.09
N GLY A 62 -22.64 -45.71 -24.54
CA GLY A 62 -22.33 -45.09 -23.28
C GLY A 62 -22.73 -43.64 -23.42
N SER A 63 -23.81 -43.26 -22.74
CA SER A 63 -24.24 -41.87 -22.63
C SER A 63 -22.99 -41.02 -22.42
N PRO A 64 -22.76 -39.96 -23.21
CA PRO A 64 -21.65 -39.07 -22.92
C PRO A 64 -21.85 -38.63 -21.47
N SER A 65 -20.91 -39.00 -20.59
CA SER A 65 -20.93 -38.53 -19.20
C SER A 65 -21.06 -37.02 -19.27
N ALA A 66 -22.24 -36.51 -18.92
CA ALA A 66 -22.51 -35.08 -18.95
C ALA A 66 -21.44 -34.44 -18.07
N SER A 67 -20.60 -33.59 -18.67
CA SER A 67 -19.69 -32.78 -17.87
C SER A 67 -20.52 -32.07 -16.82
N PRO A 68 -20.10 -32.09 -15.54
CA PRO A 68 -20.86 -31.47 -14.48
C PRO A 68 -21.18 -30.02 -14.86
N ALA A 69 -22.41 -29.59 -14.55
CA ALA A 69 -22.86 -28.25 -14.88
C ALA A 69 -21.95 -27.19 -14.21
N PRO A 70 -21.62 -26.09 -14.90
CA PRO A 70 -20.81 -25.03 -14.31
C PRO A 70 -21.48 -24.48 -13.05
N ARG A 71 -20.68 -24.23 -12.00
CA ARG A 71 -21.11 -23.63 -10.73
C ARG A 71 -20.50 -22.23 -10.61
N PRO A 72 -21.10 -21.21 -11.24
CA PRO A 72 -20.57 -19.85 -11.23
C PRO A 72 -20.76 -19.20 -9.85
N VAL A 73 -19.99 -18.15 -9.59
CA VAL A 73 -20.26 -17.22 -8.48
C VAL A 73 -21.56 -16.48 -8.76
N THR A 74 -22.45 -16.38 -7.76
CA THR A 74 -23.74 -15.70 -7.88
C THR A 74 -24.00 -14.79 -6.69
N VAL A 75 -25.08 -13.99 -6.73
CA VAL A 75 -25.47 -13.16 -5.57
C VAL A 75 -25.79 -13.99 -4.33
N ALA A 76 -26.22 -15.25 -4.50
CA ALA A 76 -26.54 -16.16 -3.40
C ALA A 76 -25.28 -16.64 -2.65
N THR A 77 -24.12 -16.64 -3.30
CA THR A 77 -22.83 -17.05 -2.70
C THR A 77 -22.13 -15.91 -1.96
N LEU A 78 -22.67 -14.68 -2.02
CA LEU A 78 -22.13 -13.51 -1.34
C LEU A 78 -22.69 -13.40 0.09
N LEU A 79 -21.99 -12.66 0.96
CA LEU A 79 -22.40 -12.41 2.36
C LEU A 79 -23.87 -11.97 2.47
N GLY A 80 -24.56 -12.45 3.49
CA GLY A 80 -25.87 -11.99 3.91
C GLY A 80 -25.81 -10.90 4.99
N VAL A 81 -26.99 -10.39 5.37
CA VAL A 81 -27.10 -9.44 6.50
C VAL A 81 -26.70 -10.09 7.83
N THR A 82 -26.97 -11.39 7.98
CA THR A 82 -26.59 -12.17 9.18
C THR A 82 -25.08 -12.23 9.35
N ASP A 83 -24.31 -12.39 8.27
CA ASP A 83 -22.84 -12.37 8.35
C ASP A 83 -22.33 -10.97 8.73
N ALA A 84 -22.92 -9.91 8.16
CA ALA A 84 -22.59 -8.54 8.54
C ALA A 84 -22.85 -8.25 10.03
N GLN A 85 -23.87 -8.90 10.61
CA GLN A 85 -24.18 -8.82 12.04
C GLN A 85 -23.01 -9.31 12.91
N GLU A 86 -22.20 -10.25 12.45
CA GLU A 86 -21.05 -10.78 13.21
C GLU A 86 -19.95 -9.73 13.46
N VAL A 87 -19.81 -8.74 12.57
CA VAL A 87 -18.89 -7.61 12.74
C VAL A 87 -19.19 -6.87 14.04
N ALA A 88 -20.48 -6.66 14.32
CA ALA A 88 -20.97 -5.92 15.48
C ALA A 88 -22.37 -6.42 15.90
N PRO A 89 -22.46 -7.47 16.74
CA PRO A 89 -23.72 -8.17 17.03
C PRO A 89 -24.82 -7.32 17.68
N ARG A 90 -24.46 -6.16 18.26
CA ARG A 90 -25.40 -5.24 18.92
C ARG A 90 -25.96 -4.16 17.99
N GLN A 91 -25.54 -4.11 16.73
CA GLN A 91 -25.99 -3.08 15.79
C GLN A 91 -26.98 -3.62 14.78
N ARG A 92 -27.84 -2.77 14.23
CA ARG A 92 -28.77 -3.21 13.18
C ARG A 92 -28.15 -2.98 11.82
N TRP A 93 -27.85 -4.07 11.12
CA TRP A 93 -27.30 -4.04 9.77
C TRP A 93 -28.41 -4.10 8.72
N ARG A 94 -28.15 -3.47 7.58
CA ARG A 94 -28.97 -3.61 6.37
C ARG A 94 -28.08 -3.77 5.16
N LEU A 95 -28.57 -4.52 4.18
CA LEU A 95 -28.00 -4.51 2.83
C LEU A 95 -28.21 -3.12 2.21
N VAL A 96 -27.14 -2.56 1.65
CA VAL A 96 -27.18 -1.29 0.92
C VAL A 96 -27.33 -1.56 -0.57
N GLY A 97 -26.59 -2.54 -1.10
CA GLY A 97 -26.72 -2.97 -2.50
C GLY A 97 -25.68 -3.99 -2.92
N THR A 98 -25.94 -4.60 -4.06
CA THR A 98 -25.02 -5.51 -4.77
C THR A 98 -24.87 -5.01 -6.21
N THR A 99 -23.65 -5.00 -6.73
CA THR A 99 -23.35 -4.61 -8.12
C THR A 99 -22.25 -5.50 -8.69
N ASP A 100 -22.09 -5.47 -10.01
CA ASP A 100 -21.00 -6.10 -10.76
C ASP A 100 -19.76 -5.19 -10.89
N ASN A 101 -19.82 -3.99 -10.32
CA ASN A 101 -18.79 -2.95 -10.41
C ASN A 101 -18.43 -2.54 -11.86
N THR A 102 -19.32 -2.70 -12.84
CA THR A 102 -19.04 -2.33 -14.26
C THR A 102 -19.44 -0.90 -14.62
N ARG A 103 -20.19 -0.21 -13.75
CA ARG A 103 -20.65 1.17 -13.94
C ARG A 103 -19.84 2.18 -13.11
N GLY A 104 -20.02 3.48 -13.34
CA GLY A 104 -19.37 4.55 -12.57
C GLY A 104 -17.84 4.54 -12.67
N THR A 105 -17.14 4.97 -11.62
CA THR A 105 -15.66 4.90 -11.54
C THR A 105 -15.15 3.50 -11.22
N GLY A 106 -15.99 2.65 -10.63
CA GLY A 106 -15.60 1.33 -10.15
C GLY A 106 -14.79 1.33 -8.85
N ILE A 107 -14.64 2.49 -8.19
CA ILE A 107 -13.87 2.66 -6.96
C ILE A 107 -14.81 2.58 -5.76
N ASN A 108 -14.60 1.61 -4.88
CA ASN A 108 -15.49 1.31 -3.76
C ASN A 108 -14.86 1.61 -2.38
N THR A 109 -13.54 1.82 -2.33
CA THR A 109 -12.82 2.12 -1.09
C THR A 109 -11.88 3.31 -1.27
N VAL A 110 -11.50 3.95 -0.17
CA VAL A 110 -10.61 5.12 -0.19
C VAL A 110 -9.18 4.81 -0.65
N CYS A 111 -8.77 3.54 -0.59
CA CYS A 111 -7.42 3.11 -0.94
C CYS A 111 -7.31 2.45 -2.31
N GLN A 112 -8.44 2.08 -2.91
CA GLN A 112 -8.49 1.42 -4.22
C GLN A 112 -8.00 2.37 -5.32
N GLN A 113 -7.09 1.89 -6.17
CA GLN A 113 -6.40 2.71 -7.17
C GLN A 113 -6.93 2.51 -8.60
N SER A 114 -7.55 1.37 -8.88
CA SER A 114 -8.19 1.03 -10.16
C SER A 114 -9.50 0.30 -9.92
N ARG A 115 -10.37 0.20 -10.94
CA ARG A 115 -11.68 -0.47 -10.85
C ARG A 115 -11.58 -1.92 -10.37
N PHE A 116 -10.61 -2.66 -10.90
CA PHE A 116 -10.35 -4.05 -10.57
C PHE A 116 -8.89 -4.21 -10.18
N ALA A 117 -8.61 -5.18 -9.31
CA ALA A 117 -7.27 -5.62 -9.00
C ALA A 117 -6.74 -6.55 -10.10
N ASP A 118 -7.62 -7.37 -10.70
CA ASP A 118 -7.39 -8.04 -11.97
C ASP A 118 -8.00 -7.23 -13.13
N PRO A 119 -7.20 -6.52 -13.95
CA PRO A 119 -7.73 -5.77 -15.08
C PRO A 119 -8.29 -6.66 -16.20
N GLU A 120 -7.94 -7.96 -16.22
CA GLU A 120 -8.42 -8.96 -17.17
C GLU A 120 -9.37 -9.97 -16.49
N GLY A 121 -9.93 -9.60 -15.33
CA GLY A 121 -10.86 -10.45 -14.58
C GLY A 121 -12.13 -10.77 -15.39
N GLU A 122 -12.63 -11.99 -15.20
CA GLU A 122 -13.82 -12.52 -15.88
C GLU A 122 -15.13 -12.08 -15.23
N GLY A 123 -15.08 -11.63 -13.98
CA GLY A 123 -16.25 -11.15 -13.27
C GLY A 123 -15.91 -10.48 -11.95
N THR A 124 -16.87 -9.72 -11.42
CA THR A 124 -16.74 -9.08 -10.11
C THR A 124 -18.10 -8.94 -9.46
N PHE A 125 -18.15 -9.08 -8.13
CA PHE A 125 -19.29 -8.68 -7.32
C PHE A 125 -18.84 -7.76 -6.20
N VAL A 126 -19.59 -6.69 -5.99
CA VAL A 126 -19.43 -5.78 -4.85
C VAL A 126 -20.73 -5.73 -4.07
N ARG A 127 -20.68 -6.12 -2.80
CA ARG A 127 -21.82 -6.13 -1.89
C ARG A 127 -21.54 -5.25 -0.67
N SER A 128 -22.48 -4.37 -0.34
CA SER A 128 -22.29 -3.36 0.71
C SER A 128 -23.38 -3.40 1.78
N PHE A 129 -22.97 -3.18 3.02
CA PHE A 129 -23.83 -3.15 4.20
C PHE A 129 -23.54 -1.92 5.05
N ALA A 130 -24.53 -1.46 5.79
CA ALA A 130 -24.37 -0.35 6.72
C ALA A 130 -25.22 -0.52 7.97
N THR A 131 -24.78 0.08 9.07
CA THR A 131 -25.57 0.17 10.30
C THR A 131 -26.48 1.38 10.31
N THR A 132 -27.66 1.21 10.91
CA THR A 132 -28.64 2.30 11.05
C THR A 132 -28.42 3.14 12.32
N ASN A 133 -27.72 2.60 13.32
CA ASN A 133 -27.41 3.25 14.59
C ASN A 133 -25.93 3.57 14.77
N ALA A 134 -25.61 4.39 15.78
CA ALA A 134 -24.23 4.72 16.16
C ALA A 134 -23.53 3.54 16.88
N PRO A 135 -22.19 3.46 16.82
CA PRO A 135 -21.33 4.16 15.86
C PRO A 135 -21.64 3.73 14.41
N ARG A 136 -21.44 4.62 13.45
CA ARG A 136 -21.72 4.29 12.04
C ARG A 136 -20.68 3.29 11.54
N ARG A 137 -21.14 2.14 11.06
CA ARG A 137 -20.29 1.11 10.46
C ARG A 137 -20.76 0.77 9.05
N THR A 138 -19.80 0.45 8.19
CA THR A 138 -20.02 -0.12 6.87
C THR A 138 -19.19 -1.38 6.71
N LEU A 139 -19.70 -2.32 5.92
CA LEU A 139 -18.98 -3.52 5.50
C LEU A 139 -19.13 -3.60 3.98
N LEU A 140 -18.01 -3.74 3.28
CA LEU A 140 -17.96 -4.00 1.85
C LEU A 140 -17.39 -5.40 1.65
N GLN A 141 -17.98 -6.21 0.79
CA GLN A 141 -17.39 -7.41 0.21
C GLN A 141 -17.11 -7.14 -1.26
N THR A 142 -15.91 -7.49 -1.73
CA THR A 142 -15.58 -7.57 -3.16
C THR A 142 -15.15 -9.00 -3.45
N VAL A 143 -15.68 -9.59 -4.50
CA VAL A 143 -15.22 -10.87 -5.07
C VAL A 143 -14.80 -10.58 -6.51
N GLU A 144 -13.53 -10.76 -6.84
CA GLU A 144 -13.01 -10.70 -8.20
C GLU A 144 -12.71 -12.13 -8.68
N ILE A 145 -13.14 -12.44 -9.90
CA ILE A 145 -12.98 -13.74 -10.56
C ILE A 145 -11.94 -13.56 -11.65
N SER A 146 -10.81 -14.23 -11.51
CA SER A 146 -9.70 -14.19 -12.47
C SER A 146 -9.75 -15.37 -13.43
N ALA A 147 -9.11 -15.24 -14.59
CA ALA A 147 -8.99 -16.35 -15.56
C ALA A 147 -8.08 -17.50 -15.08
N SER A 148 -7.30 -17.29 -14.01
CA SER A 148 -6.42 -18.32 -13.43
C SER A 148 -6.05 -17.99 -11.99
N GLU A 149 -5.59 -19.00 -11.25
CA GLU A 149 -5.04 -18.83 -9.89
C GLU A 149 -3.86 -17.86 -9.85
N LYS A 150 -3.02 -17.86 -10.89
CA LYS A 150 -1.88 -16.95 -11.00
C LYS A 150 -2.35 -15.48 -11.13
N ALA A 151 -3.39 -15.24 -11.92
CA ALA A 151 -3.98 -13.92 -12.06
C ALA A 151 -4.65 -13.49 -10.75
N ALA A 152 -5.35 -14.39 -10.06
CA ALA A 152 -5.87 -14.14 -8.72
C ALA A 152 -4.75 -13.84 -7.70
N GLY A 153 -3.59 -14.49 -7.82
CA GLY A 153 -2.37 -14.18 -7.06
C GLY A 153 -1.91 -12.73 -7.24
N ALA A 154 -1.88 -12.27 -8.49
CA ALA A 154 -1.53 -10.88 -8.79
C ALA A 154 -2.59 -9.89 -8.29
N ALA A 155 -3.88 -10.24 -8.37
CA ALA A 155 -4.99 -9.44 -7.87
C ALA A 155 -4.98 -9.34 -6.33
N TYR A 156 -4.66 -10.42 -5.64
CA TYR A 156 -4.43 -10.46 -4.20
C TYR A 156 -3.31 -9.50 -3.78
N ASP A 157 -2.14 -9.60 -4.41
CA ASP A 157 -1.00 -8.71 -4.14
C ASP A 157 -1.33 -7.25 -4.45
N THR A 158 -2.07 -6.99 -5.53
CA THR A 158 -2.52 -5.65 -5.93
C THR A 158 -3.47 -5.07 -4.90
N THR A 159 -4.44 -5.85 -4.44
CA THR A 159 -5.41 -5.45 -3.41
C THR A 159 -4.69 -5.12 -2.10
N LEU A 160 -3.77 -5.97 -1.64
CA LEU A 160 -2.94 -5.68 -0.46
C LEU A 160 -2.13 -4.40 -0.64
N GLY A 161 -1.54 -4.21 -1.83
CA GLY A 161 -0.75 -3.04 -2.20
C GLY A 161 -1.53 -1.74 -2.08
N TRP A 162 -2.79 -1.71 -2.52
CA TRP A 162 -3.66 -0.53 -2.40
C TRP A 162 -3.78 -0.04 -0.96
N PHE A 163 -4.00 -0.95 0.00
CA PHE A 163 -4.14 -0.59 1.41
C PHE A 163 -2.81 -0.32 2.09
N ALA A 164 -1.78 -1.12 1.80
CA ALA A 164 -0.47 -0.99 2.44
C ALA A 164 0.35 0.22 1.95
N GLY A 165 0.01 0.80 0.79
CA GLY A 165 0.54 2.08 0.30
C GLY A 165 -0.54 3.12 0.05
N CYS A 166 -1.65 3.05 0.78
CA CYS A 166 -2.75 3.99 0.63
C CYS A 166 -2.29 5.44 0.88
N ARG A 167 -2.62 6.33 -0.05
CA ARG A 167 -2.18 7.74 -0.04
C ARG A 167 -3.23 8.70 0.52
N GLU A 168 -4.28 8.16 1.14
CA GLU A 168 -5.28 8.98 1.82
C GLU A 168 -4.61 9.78 2.94
N ALA A 169 -4.91 11.08 3.00
CA ALA A 169 -4.27 11.96 3.97
C ALA A 169 -4.50 11.46 5.39
N ARG A 170 -3.42 11.34 6.17
CA ARG A 170 -3.41 10.88 7.58
C ARG A 170 -3.80 9.41 7.79
N LEU A 171 -4.02 8.63 6.74
CA LEU A 171 -4.28 7.20 6.90
C LEU A 171 -2.98 6.48 7.29
N GLN A 172 -3.08 5.58 8.27
CA GLN A 172 -1.93 4.84 8.80
C GLN A 172 -2.22 3.34 8.84
N LEU A 173 -1.28 2.53 8.35
CA LEU A 173 -1.25 1.09 8.52
C LEU A 173 -0.72 0.73 9.93
N GLN A 174 -1.64 0.33 10.81
CA GLN A 174 -1.33 0.01 12.20
C GLN A 174 -0.79 -1.40 12.38
N GLY A 175 -1.26 -2.37 11.60
CA GLY A 175 -0.84 -3.75 11.74
C GLY A 175 -1.33 -4.66 10.61
N THR A 176 -0.65 -5.78 10.45
CA THR A 176 -0.94 -6.82 9.48
C THR A 176 -0.93 -8.17 10.18
N TYR A 177 -1.87 -9.02 9.81
CA TYR A 177 -2.04 -10.36 10.36
C TYR A 177 -2.21 -11.32 9.19
N ARG A 178 -1.55 -12.48 9.25
CA ARG A 178 -1.81 -13.60 8.36
C ARG A 178 -2.93 -14.43 8.97
N LEU A 179 -3.84 -14.90 8.14
CA LEU A 179 -4.95 -15.77 8.55
C LEU A 179 -4.66 -17.17 8.02
N ASP A 180 -4.11 -18.02 8.89
CA ASP A 180 -3.88 -19.43 8.59
C ASP A 180 -5.21 -20.18 8.50
N GLY A 181 -5.32 -21.15 7.59
CA GLY A 181 -6.52 -21.98 7.41
C GLY A 181 -7.68 -21.25 6.70
N LEU A 182 -7.41 -20.15 6.00
CA LEU A 182 -8.41 -19.37 5.26
C LEU A 182 -7.97 -19.18 3.82
N GLY A 183 -8.33 -20.12 2.94
CA GLY A 183 -7.91 -20.10 1.53
C GLY A 183 -6.41 -20.32 1.34
N ASP A 184 -5.95 -20.15 0.11
CA ASP A 184 -4.55 -20.37 -0.25
C ASP A 184 -3.64 -19.29 0.36
N GLU A 185 -4.11 -18.04 0.39
CA GLU A 185 -3.41 -16.91 0.99
C GLU A 185 -4.41 -15.95 1.62
N ALA A 186 -4.19 -15.57 2.89
CA ALA A 186 -5.07 -14.62 3.55
C ALA A 186 -4.35 -13.69 4.52
N GLN A 187 -4.74 -12.42 4.46
CA GLN A 187 -4.23 -11.38 5.33
C GLN A 187 -5.32 -10.43 5.79
N LEU A 188 -5.11 -9.87 6.98
CA LEU A 188 -5.93 -8.83 7.59
C LEU A 188 -5.05 -7.61 7.89
N LEU A 189 -5.51 -6.43 7.50
CA LEU A 189 -4.85 -5.15 7.73
C LEU A 189 -5.71 -4.29 8.64
N ARG A 190 -5.08 -3.67 9.63
CA ARG A 190 -5.71 -2.64 10.47
C ARG A 190 -5.18 -1.29 10.07
N LEU A 191 -6.09 -0.38 9.73
CA LEU A 191 -5.75 1.00 9.40
C LEU A 191 -6.52 1.96 10.30
N ARG A 192 -5.94 3.12 10.59
CA ARG A 192 -6.65 4.25 11.17
C ARG A 192 -6.54 5.47 10.28
N LEU A 193 -7.57 6.29 10.33
CA LEU A 193 -7.63 7.57 9.66
C LEU A 193 -8.14 8.61 10.68
N PRO A 194 -7.22 9.24 11.43
CA PRO A 194 -7.56 10.20 12.48
C PRO A 194 -8.19 11.48 11.91
N ASP A 195 -9.32 11.89 12.49
CA ASP A 195 -9.93 13.19 12.21
C ASP A 195 -9.27 14.24 13.14
N ALA A 196 -8.52 15.17 12.54
CA ALA A 196 -7.77 16.19 13.27
C ALA A 196 -8.66 17.16 14.06
N ARG A 197 -9.91 17.37 13.62
CA ARG A 197 -10.83 18.34 14.24
C ARG A 197 -11.75 17.67 15.25
N ARG A 198 -12.06 16.39 15.03
CA ARG A 198 -12.97 15.61 15.87
C ARG A 198 -12.35 14.24 16.15
N PRO A 199 -11.44 14.12 17.13
CA PRO A 199 -10.78 12.84 17.45
C PRO A 199 -11.77 11.68 17.70
N ALA A 200 -12.94 11.98 18.30
CA ALA A 200 -14.03 11.03 18.52
C ALA A 200 -14.67 10.50 17.21
N GLN A 201 -14.40 11.11 16.06
CA GLN A 201 -14.85 10.70 14.72
C GLN A 201 -13.74 10.00 13.91
N THR A 202 -12.62 9.65 14.55
CA THR A 202 -11.56 8.84 13.94
C THR A 202 -12.17 7.61 13.26
N ARG A 203 -11.74 7.38 12.02
CA ARG A 203 -12.14 6.22 11.25
C ARG A 203 -11.15 5.09 11.50
N SER A 204 -11.65 3.90 11.81
CA SER A 204 -10.86 2.67 11.81
C SER A 204 -11.33 1.79 10.66
N LEU A 205 -10.38 1.15 10.00
CA LEU A 205 -10.63 0.22 8.90
C LEU A 205 -10.00 -1.11 9.25
N VAL A 206 -10.75 -2.20 9.05
CA VAL A 206 -10.22 -3.55 9.07
C VAL A 206 -10.49 -4.18 7.72
N VAL A 207 -9.42 -4.53 7.03
CA VAL A 207 -9.45 -5.06 5.67
C VAL A 207 -9.02 -6.51 5.72
N GLY A 208 -9.87 -7.43 5.30
CA GLY A 208 -9.51 -8.82 5.02
C GLY A 208 -9.32 -9.01 3.53
N VAL A 209 -8.28 -9.73 3.12
CA VAL A 209 -8.06 -10.14 1.72
C VAL A 209 -7.70 -11.62 1.72
N VAL A 210 -8.35 -12.41 0.88
CA VAL A 210 -8.13 -13.84 0.68
C VAL A 210 -8.01 -14.13 -0.80
N ARG A 211 -7.09 -15.02 -1.16
CA ARG A 211 -7.09 -15.74 -2.42
C ARG A 211 -7.48 -17.20 -2.18
N THR A 212 -8.37 -17.71 -3.00
CA THR A 212 -8.73 -19.14 -3.04
C THR A 212 -9.00 -19.54 -4.48
N GLY A 213 -8.14 -20.39 -5.04
CA GLY A 213 -8.17 -20.73 -6.46
C GLY A 213 -8.03 -19.49 -7.33
N ALA A 214 -8.98 -19.31 -8.25
CA ALA A 214 -9.06 -18.17 -9.16
C ALA A 214 -9.86 -16.98 -8.60
N LEU A 215 -10.20 -16.99 -7.30
CA LEU A 215 -10.93 -15.92 -6.64
C LEU A 215 -10.04 -15.06 -5.77
N THR A 216 -10.24 -13.74 -5.84
CA THR A 216 -9.77 -12.79 -4.83
C THR A 216 -10.96 -12.19 -4.09
N VAL A 217 -11.04 -12.42 -2.79
CA VAL A 217 -12.12 -11.96 -1.92
C VAL A 217 -11.57 -10.92 -0.96
N SER A 218 -12.19 -9.75 -0.87
CA SER A 218 -11.87 -8.76 0.16
C SER A 218 -13.09 -8.34 0.96
N THR A 219 -12.89 -8.11 2.25
CA THR A 219 -13.86 -7.44 3.12
C THR A 219 -13.26 -6.16 3.70
N VAL A 220 -14.02 -5.07 3.69
CA VAL A 220 -13.58 -3.79 4.25
C VAL A 220 -14.62 -3.31 5.25
N ALA A 221 -14.31 -3.46 6.54
CA ALA A 221 -15.13 -2.93 7.61
C ALA A 221 -14.61 -1.55 8.03
N VAL A 222 -15.45 -0.53 7.91
CA VAL A 222 -15.13 0.84 8.35
C VAL A 222 -16.00 1.20 9.54
N THR A 223 -15.38 1.68 10.62
CA THR A 223 -16.09 2.23 11.77
C THR A 223 -15.73 3.71 11.92
N ARG A 224 -16.76 4.57 12.01
CA ARG A 224 -16.60 6.00 12.29
C ARG A 224 -16.97 6.29 13.74
N GLY A 225 -15.96 6.61 14.54
CA GLY A 225 -16.08 6.79 15.98
C GLY A 225 -16.36 5.49 16.75
N GLY A 226 -16.08 5.49 18.05
CA GLY A 226 -16.16 4.29 18.88
C GLY A 226 -15.10 3.23 18.52
N ASP A 227 -15.28 2.03 19.06
CA ASP A 227 -14.28 0.97 18.93
C ASP A 227 -14.23 0.37 17.53
N SER A 228 -12.99 0.16 17.06
CA SER A 228 -12.69 -0.60 15.85
C SER A 228 -13.26 -2.02 15.93
N VAL A 229 -13.61 -2.56 14.76
CA VAL A 229 -13.88 -3.99 14.62
C VAL A 229 -12.68 -4.78 15.11
N ARG A 230 -12.94 -5.85 15.89
CA ARG A 230 -11.91 -6.76 16.41
C ARG A 230 -11.44 -7.69 15.30
N ASN A 231 -10.15 -8.05 15.30
CA ASN A 231 -9.58 -8.94 14.28
C ASN A 231 -10.33 -10.27 14.18
N ALA A 232 -10.70 -10.88 15.31
CA ALA A 232 -11.46 -12.14 15.30
C ALA A 232 -12.85 -12.00 14.65
N ALA A 233 -13.52 -10.85 14.79
CA ALA A 233 -14.81 -10.61 14.15
C ALA A 233 -14.65 -10.37 12.64
N ALA A 234 -13.64 -9.59 12.24
CA ALA A 234 -13.33 -9.40 10.82
C ALA A 234 -12.87 -10.69 10.13
N ALA A 235 -12.08 -11.53 10.82
CA ALA A 235 -11.66 -12.83 10.32
C ALA A 235 -12.85 -13.76 10.11
N ARG A 236 -13.80 -13.85 11.06
CA ARG A 236 -15.02 -14.66 10.88
C ARG A 236 -15.87 -14.22 9.68
N VAL A 237 -16.07 -12.92 9.51
CA VAL A 237 -16.83 -12.39 8.37
C VAL A 237 -16.13 -12.70 7.04
N LEU A 238 -14.80 -12.63 7.02
CA LEU A 238 -14.01 -13.04 5.86
C LEU A 238 -14.08 -14.55 5.63
N THR A 239 -14.11 -15.36 6.68
CA THR A 239 -14.38 -16.81 6.62
C THR A 239 -15.73 -17.08 5.99
N SER A 240 -16.82 -16.48 6.49
CA SER A 240 -18.17 -16.65 5.90
C SER A 240 -18.21 -16.22 4.43
N ALA A 241 -17.48 -15.16 4.07
CA ALA A 241 -17.41 -14.68 2.69
C ALA A 241 -16.78 -15.71 1.75
N VAL A 242 -15.79 -16.47 2.23
CA VAL A 242 -15.12 -17.54 1.47
C VAL A 242 -15.92 -18.84 1.52
N THR A 243 -16.51 -19.20 2.67
CA THR A 243 -17.37 -20.38 2.81
C THR A 243 -18.53 -20.35 1.82
N GLY A 244 -19.17 -19.20 1.60
CA GLY A 244 -20.24 -19.07 0.61
C GLY A 244 -19.80 -19.34 -0.84
N LEU A 245 -18.50 -19.26 -1.14
CA LEU A 245 -17.93 -19.46 -2.47
C LEU A 245 -17.37 -20.87 -2.70
N CYS A 246 -17.30 -21.70 -1.66
CA CYS A 246 -16.63 -23.01 -1.68
C CYS A 246 -17.18 -24.01 -2.70
N GLU A 247 -18.45 -23.88 -3.08
CA GLU A 247 -19.07 -24.79 -4.05
C GLU A 247 -18.99 -24.27 -5.49
N THR A 248 -18.34 -23.12 -5.71
CA THR A 248 -18.16 -22.54 -7.05
C THR A 248 -16.93 -23.12 -7.74
N ASP A 249 -16.97 -23.24 -9.07
CA ASP A 249 -15.86 -23.79 -9.86
C ASP A 249 -14.54 -22.99 -9.76
N PRO A 250 -14.52 -21.64 -9.64
CA PRO A 250 -13.26 -20.90 -9.49
C PRO A 250 -12.65 -20.97 -8.08
N ALA A 251 -13.34 -21.56 -7.09
CA ALA A 251 -12.83 -21.65 -5.72
C ALA A 251 -11.71 -22.70 -5.60
N GLY A 252 -10.75 -22.43 -4.71
CA GLY A 252 -9.67 -23.34 -4.33
C GLY A 252 -9.84 -23.85 -2.91
N GLU A 253 -8.81 -23.70 -2.06
CA GLU A 253 -8.89 -24.15 -0.67
C GLU A 253 -10.01 -23.43 0.10
N CYS A 254 -10.80 -24.22 0.84
CA CYS A 254 -11.91 -23.74 1.66
C CYS A 254 -11.50 -23.56 3.13
N PRO A 255 -12.19 -22.68 3.88
CA PRO A 255 -11.77 -22.37 5.23
C PRO A 255 -11.84 -23.57 6.18
N GLY A 256 -10.82 -23.74 7.01
CA GLY A 256 -10.76 -24.67 8.12
C GLY A 256 -10.73 -23.94 9.46
N GLU A 257 -9.85 -24.37 10.38
CA GLU A 257 -9.61 -23.63 11.62
C GLU A 257 -8.78 -22.36 11.35
N VAL A 258 -9.41 -21.18 11.47
CA VAL A 258 -8.75 -19.92 11.14
C VAL A 258 -7.99 -19.33 12.33
N ARG A 259 -6.69 -19.07 12.14
CA ARG A 259 -5.82 -18.44 13.15
C ARG A 259 -5.17 -17.16 12.64
N ALA A 260 -5.33 -16.06 13.38
CA ALA A 260 -4.73 -14.78 13.06
C ALA A 260 -3.38 -14.61 13.76
N THR A 261 -2.29 -14.48 13.00
CA THR A 261 -0.93 -14.26 13.52
C THR A 261 -0.36 -12.93 13.03
N PRO A 262 0.19 -12.07 13.89
CA PRO A 262 0.86 -10.85 13.44
C PRO A 262 2.00 -11.17 12.46
N VAL A 263 2.09 -10.42 11.37
CA VAL A 263 3.15 -10.54 10.37
C VAL A 263 3.65 -9.17 9.95
N LEU A 264 4.76 -9.17 9.20
CA LEU A 264 5.32 -7.97 8.59
C LEU A 264 4.31 -7.35 7.60
N PRO A 265 4.34 -6.02 7.39
CA PRO A 265 3.45 -5.36 6.45
C PRO A 265 3.67 -5.91 5.03
N PRO A 266 2.60 -6.08 4.23
CA PRO A 266 2.74 -6.55 2.86
C PRO A 266 3.34 -5.44 2.00
N ARG A 267 3.72 -5.75 0.76
CA ARG A 267 4.26 -4.74 -0.17
C ARG A 267 3.24 -3.61 -0.36
N SER A 268 3.71 -2.37 -0.35
CA SER A 268 2.85 -1.17 -0.42
C SER A 268 2.50 -0.73 -1.85
N GLY A 269 2.97 -1.42 -2.87
CA GLY A 269 2.92 -0.90 -4.26
C GLY A 269 3.82 0.33 -4.51
N GLU A 270 4.45 0.88 -3.48
CA GLU A 270 5.54 1.85 -3.59
C GLU A 270 6.91 1.15 -3.69
N ALA A 271 7.99 1.93 -3.72
CA ALA A 271 9.34 1.40 -3.83
C ALA A 271 9.68 0.39 -2.72
N LEU A 272 10.12 -0.81 -3.13
CA LEU A 272 10.51 -1.88 -2.22
C LEU A 272 11.61 -1.43 -1.25
N GLY A 273 11.55 -1.93 -0.02
CA GLY A 273 12.54 -1.62 1.01
C GLY A 273 12.38 -0.24 1.65
N THR A 274 11.41 0.55 1.20
CA THR A 274 11.16 1.89 1.73
C THR A 274 9.83 1.95 2.47
N LEU A 275 9.71 2.94 3.34
CA LEU A 275 8.45 3.39 3.89
C LEU A 275 7.46 3.71 2.76
N ALA A 276 6.17 3.64 3.08
CA ALA A 276 5.08 4.10 2.24
C ALA A 276 4.36 5.29 2.89
N ALA A 277 3.51 6.00 2.15
CA ALA A 277 2.71 7.09 2.72
C ALA A 277 1.87 6.62 3.93
N ALA A 278 1.31 5.41 3.87
CA ALA A 278 0.54 4.79 4.96
C ALA A 278 1.39 4.39 6.19
N ASP A 279 2.71 4.41 6.09
CA ASP A 279 3.61 4.15 7.22
C ASP A 279 3.90 5.41 8.03
N LEU A 280 3.67 6.59 7.45
CA LEU A 280 4.11 7.84 8.03
C LEU A 280 3.22 8.31 9.19
N PRO A 281 3.81 9.02 10.16
CA PRO A 281 3.08 9.51 11.31
C PRO A 281 2.04 10.54 10.90
N VAL A 282 1.01 10.63 11.72
CA VAL A 282 0.11 11.78 11.72
C VAL A 282 0.77 12.88 12.52
N VAL A 283 1.05 14.00 11.87
CA VAL A 283 1.84 15.09 12.46
C VAL A 283 0.97 16.32 12.62
N GLY A 284 0.81 16.75 13.87
CA GLY A 284 0.02 17.93 14.25
C GLY A 284 -1.34 18.02 13.55
N ARG A 285 -1.64 19.21 13.03
CA ARG A 285 -2.90 19.55 12.32
C ARG A 285 -2.83 19.38 10.80
N ILE A 286 -1.76 18.77 10.27
CA ILE A 286 -1.56 18.60 8.83
C ILE A 286 -2.61 17.62 8.28
N ASN A 287 -3.43 18.09 7.34
CA ASN A 287 -4.52 17.31 6.71
C ASN A 287 -4.27 17.07 5.21
N ARG A 288 -3.02 17.19 4.76
CA ARG A 288 -2.58 16.89 3.41
C ARG A 288 -1.83 15.55 3.40
N PRO A 289 -1.85 14.80 2.30
CA PRO A 289 -1.21 13.49 2.25
C PRO A 289 0.30 13.62 2.19
N TRP A 290 0.98 12.65 2.81
CA TRP A 290 2.38 12.42 2.56
C TRP A 290 2.60 11.95 1.12
N VAL A 291 3.61 12.51 0.46
CA VAL A 291 4.01 12.16 -0.90
C VAL A 291 5.50 11.86 -0.91
N GLY A 292 5.85 10.62 -1.23
CA GLY A 292 7.24 10.20 -1.33
C GLY A 292 7.80 10.42 -2.74
N THR A 293 9.01 10.97 -2.84
CA THR A 293 9.75 11.07 -4.10
C THR A 293 10.13 9.68 -4.63
N ARG A 294 10.49 9.60 -5.92
CA ARG A 294 11.11 8.38 -6.48
C ARG A 294 12.47 8.16 -5.83
N PRO A 295 12.85 6.91 -5.46
CA PRO A 295 14.18 6.66 -4.94
C PRO A 295 15.28 7.01 -5.94
N VAL A 296 16.30 7.72 -5.47
CA VAL A 296 17.48 8.14 -6.24
C VAL A 296 18.75 7.58 -5.57
N PRO A 297 19.93 7.56 -6.23
CA PRO A 297 21.18 7.24 -5.55
C PRO A 297 21.38 8.11 -4.29
N ALA A 298 21.83 7.49 -3.19
CA ALA A 298 22.12 8.20 -1.93
C ALA A 298 23.47 8.93 -1.98
N ARG A 299 23.58 9.95 -2.85
CA ARG A 299 24.75 10.82 -3.01
C ARG A 299 24.30 12.28 -3.18
N PRO A 300 24.22 13.09 -2.11
CA PRO A 300 24.53 12.77 -0.71
C PRO A 300 23.46 11.91 -0.01
N ASN A 301 23.70 11.52 1.25
CA ASN A 301 22.72 10.89 2.12
C ASN A 301 21.88 11.97 2.84
N PRO A 302 20.62 12.23 2.44
CA PRO A 302 19.79 13.24 3.10
C PRO A 302 19.25 12.80 4.46
N SER A 303 19.57 11.58 4.91
CA SER A 303 19.18 11.06 6.24
C SER A 303 20.32 11.09 7.25
N SER A 304 21.53 11.54 6.87
CA SER A 304 22.63 11.75 7.81
C SER A 304 22.51 13.10 8.50
N THR A 305 22.95 13.15 9.76
CA THR A 305 23.06 14.36 10.57
C THR A 305 24.52 14.83 10.66
N THR A 306 24.73 16.00 11.29
CA THR A 306 26.07 16.50 11.64
C THR A 306 26.81 15.60 12.63
N CYS A 307 26.09 14.87 13.47
CA CYS A 307 26.63 13.90 14.43
C CYS A 307 27.14 12.63 13.75
N ASP A 308 26.27 11.91 13.01
CA ASP A 308 26.61 10.58 12.49
C ASP A 308 27.38 10.62 11.16
N ARG A 309 27.14 11.66 10.34
CA ARG A 309 27.75 11.87 9.01
C ARG A 309 27.75 10.60 8.14
N ALA A 310 26.72 9.76 8.25
CA ALA A 310 26.71 8.45 7.62
C ALA A 310 26.76 8.55 6.09
N ASP A 311 27.72 7.86 5.50
CA ASP A 311 27.86 7.68 4.06
C ASP A 311 27.77 6.20 3.71
N PHE A 312 26.61 5.78 3.20
CA PHE A 312 26.35 4.39 2.85
C PHE A 312 27.25 3.90 1.71
N VAL A 313 27.57 4.77 0.74
CA VAL A 313 28.40 4.43 -0.41
C VAL A 313 29.83 4.18 0.05
N ARG A 314 30.41 5.11 0.81
CA ARG A 314 31.75 4.98 1.40
C ARG A 314 31.82 3.80 2.39
N ALA A 315 30.72 3.49 3.08
CA ALA A 315 30.63 2.35 3.97
C ALA A 315 30.53 0.99 3.25
N GLY A 316 30.39 0.97 1.92
CA GLY A 316 30.41 -0.25 1.10
C GLY A 316 29.07 -0.66 0.50
N ALA A 317 28.06 0.21 0.49
CA ALA A 317 26.79 0.02 -0.22
C ALA A 317 26.72 0.92 -1.47
N PRO A 318 27.43 0.59 -2.57
CA PRO A 318 27.56 1.48 -3.74
C PRO A 318 26.24 1.78 -4.46
N ARG A 319 25.23 0.92 -4.25
CA ARG A 319 23.87 1.04 -4.81
C ARG A 319 22.86 1.55 -3.78
N ALA A 320 23.31 2.21 -2.72
CA ALA A 320 22.42 2.82 -1.74
C ALA A 320 21.43 3.78 -2.42
N ARG A 321 20.19 3.77 -1.95
CA ARG A 321 19.10 4.57 -2.46
C ARG A 321 18.52 5.42 -1.35
N THR A 322 18.01 6.59 -1.72
CA THR A 322 17.34 7.50 -0.80
C THR A 322 16.06 8.05 -1.42
N ARG A 323 15.07 8.36 -0.59
CA ARG A 323 13.86 9.09 -0.98
C ARG A 323 13.40 9.98 0.17
N THR A 324 12.60 10.99 -0.15
CA THR A 324 12.06 11.94 0.82
C THR A 324 10.55 11.98 0.70
N PHE A 325 9.85 12.05 1.83
CA PHE A 325 8.43 12.26 1.94
C PHE A 325 8.19 13.69 2.38
N LEU A 326 7.35 14.37 1.62
CA LEU A 326 6.94 15.75 1.85
C LEU A 326 5.42 15.80 1.94
N VAL A 327 4.89 16.96 2.31
CA VAL A 327 3.45 17.20 2.32
C VAL A 327 3.09 18.39 1.42
N PRO A 328 3.00 18.19 0.09
CA PRO A 328 2.72 19.27 -0.86
C PRO A 328 1.42 20.01 -0.53
N GLY A 329 1.47 21.34 -0.56
CA GLY A 329 0.33 22.21 -0.28
C GLY A 329 -0.09 22.28 1.19
N ALA A 330 0.69 21.71 2.12
CA ALA A 330 0.62 22.06 3.53
C ALA A 330 1.36 23.39 3.77
N ARG A 331 0.87 24.19 4.72
CA ARG A 331 1.53 25.43 5.15
C ARG A 331 2.54 25.08 6.26
N VAL A 332 3.64 24.48 5.86
CA VAL A 332 4.77 24.09 6.73
C VAL A 332 6.06 24.57 6.08
N ASP A 333 7.10 24.80 6.87
CA ASP A 333 8.43 25.16 6.38
C ASP A 333 8.95 24.06 5.42
N GLU A 334 9.69 24.48 4.39
CA GLU A 334 10.18 23.59 3.32
C GLU A 334 11.12 22.48 3.82
N ARG A 335 11.71 22.67 5.01
CA ARG A 335 12.54 21.66 5.68
C ARG A 335 11.72 20.50 6.25
N PHE A 336 10.41 20.67 6.45
CA PHE A 336 9.57 19.63 7.01
C PHE A 336 9.49 18.41 6.09
N GLY A 337 9.89 17.25 6.61
CA GLY A 337 9.80 16.01 5.85
C GLY A 337 10.45 14.81 6.54
N VAL A 338 10.26 13.65 5.92
CA VAL A 338 10.93 12.40 6.31
C VAL A 338 11.83 11.96 5.18
N SER A 339 13.13 11.84 5.39
CA SER A 339 14.03 11.19 4.45
C SER A 339 14.34 9.76 4.91
N GLN A 340 14.49 8.85 3.95
CA GLN A 340 14.94 7.49 4.21
C GLN A 340 16.02 7.11 3.21
N THR A 341 17.15 6.65 3.73
CA THR A 341 18.24 6.04 2.97
C THR A 341 18.38 4.58 3.34
N TYR A 342 18.56 3.70 2.36
CA TYR A 342 18.87 2.29 2.61
C TYR A 342 19.95 1.76 1.67
N GLY A 343 20.64 0.70 2.07
CA GLY A 343 21.66 0.07 1.25
C GLY A 343 21.94 -1.38 1.63
N ARG A 344 22.36 -2.15 0.62
CA ARG A 344 22.86 -3.53 0.79
C ARG A 344 24.37 -3.51 0.92
N PHE A 345 24.87 -4.15 1.97
CA PHE A 345 26.29 -4.30 2.24
C PHE A 345 26.82 -5.64 1.74
N PRO A 346 28.14 -5.81 1.56
CA PRO A 346 28.74 -7.07 1.12
C PRO A 346 28.54 -8.21 2.12
N THR A 347 28.58 -7.91 3.42
CA THR A 347 28.45 -8.89 4.50
C THR A 347 27.61 -8.33 5.64
N VAL A 348 27.08 -9.22 6.49
CA VAL A 348 26.36 -8.82 7.72
C VAL A 348 27.27 -8.00 8.62
N ALA A 349 28.54 -8.40 8.77
CA ALA A 349 29.52 -7.68 9.56
C ALA A 349 29.79 -6.26 9.04
N ARG A 350 29.79 -6.03 7.72
CA ARG A 350 29.91 -4.67 7.14
C ARG A 350 28.68 -3.81 7.45
N ALA A 351 27.48 -4.40 7.40
CA ALA A 351 26.25 -3.71 7.78
C ALA A 351 26.25 -3.35 9.28
N GLN A 352 26.61 -4.30 10.16
CA GLN A 352 26.72 -4.06 11.61
C GLN A 352 27.72 -2.94 11.90
N ARG A 353 28.92 -2.99 11.30
CA ARG A 353 29.92 -1.92 11.47
C ARG A 353 29.45 -0.53 11.06
N LEU A 354 28.49 -0.40 10.14
CA LEU A 354 27.91 0.91 9.86
C LEU A 354 27.01 1.36 11.02
N VAL A 355 26.14 0.48 11.51
CA VAL A 355 25.26 0.76 12.65
C VAL A 355 26.09 1.11 13.89
N ASP A 356 27.09 0.30 14.24
CA ASP A 356 27.97 0.54 15.39
C ASP A 356 28.65 1.91 15.32
N ARG A 357 29.08 2.33 14.12
CA ARG A 357 29.70 3.64 13.91
C ARG A 357 28.71 4.78 14.09
N ILE A 358 27.48 4.63 13.61
CA ILE A 358 26.42 5.62 13.81
C ILE A 358 26.12 5.74 15.30
N GLU A 359 25.89 4.63 16.00
CA GLU A 359 25.61 4.62 17.44
C GLU A 359 26.76 5.25 18.24
N ALA A 360 28.00 4.88 17.93
CA ALA A 360 29.17 5.44 18.60
C ALA A 360 29.38 6.93 18.29
N ALA A 361 29.02 7.41 17.10
CA ALA A 361 29.05 8.82 16.76
C ALA A 361 27.96 9.61 17.50
N MET A 362 26.73 9.09 17.57
CA MET A 362 25.66 9.70 18.35
C MET A 362 26.01 9.79 19.83
N ALA A 363 26.60 8.74 20.41
CA ALA A 363 27.03 8.73 21.81
C ALA A 363 28.16 9.73 22.14
N ARG A 364 28.88 10.24 21.14
CA ARG A 364 29.93 11.25 21.31
C ARG A 364 29.52 12.63 20.80
N CYS A 365 28.31 12.78 20.25
CA CYS A 365 27.99 13.99 19.49
C CYS A 365 28.12 15.27 20.31
N GLU A 366 27.56 15.33 21.52
CA GLU A 366 27.64 16.52 22.38
C GLU A 366 29.08 16.89 22.78
N LYS A 367 30.02 15.94 22.71
CA LYS A 367 31.45 16.18 22.95
C LYS A 367 32.15 16.71 21.69
N ASP A 368 31.75 16.20 20.53
CA ASP A 368 32.35 16.53 19.24
C ASP A 368 31.72 17.80 18.60
N ASP A 369 30.53 18.18 19.07
CA ASP A 369 29.75 19.34 18.66
C ASP A 369 29.02 19.92 19.89
N LEU A 370 29.59 20.98 20.47
CA LEU A 370 29.07 21.62 21.68
C LEU A 370 27.73 22.33 21.47
N SER A 371 27.31 22.52 20.21
CA SER A 371 26.01 23.09 19.85
C SER A 371 24.91 22.02 19.72
N ALA A 372 25.25 20.74 19.86
CA ALA A 372 24.34 19.62 19.71
C ALA A 372 23.92 19.02 21.06
N GLU A 373 22.64 18.68 21.19
CA GLU A 373 22.06 17.91 22.28
C GLU A 373 21.44 16.62 21.72
N VAL A 374 21.73 15.48 22.35
CA VAL A 374 21.19 14.17 21.97
C VAL A 374 20.33 13.61 23.11
N SER A 375 19.03 13.52 22.87
CA SER A 375 18.06 13.03 23.85
C SER A 375 17.22 11.88 23.30
N ALA A 376 16.32 11.34 24.14
CA ALA A 376 15.38 10.27 23.80
C ALA A 376 16.01 9.04 23.12
N ALA A 377 17.26 8.72 23.47
CA ALA A 377 18.02 7.64 22.87
C ALA A 377 17.40 6.28 23.17
N GLN A 378 17.17 5.48 22.13
CA GLN A 378 16.84 4.06 22.21
C GLN A 378 17.88 3.35 21.34
N VAL A 379 18.70 2.48 21.93
CA VAL A 379 19.85 1.87 21.23
C VAL A 379 19.75 0.35 21.28
N ASP A 380 20.16 -0.29 20.20
CA ASP A 380 20.24 -1.76 20.03
C ASP A 380 18.95 -2.48 20.41
N ARG A 381 17.80 -1.94 19.97
CA ARG A 381 16.49 -2.56 20.21
C ARG A 381 16.37 -3.80 19.33
N PRO A 382 16.25 -5.01 19.91
CA PRO A 382 16.13 -6.23 19.13
C PRO A 382 14.76 -6.31 18.45
N GLY A 383 14.73 -6.94 17.29
CA GLY A 383 13.52 -7.18 16.51
C GLY A 383 13.49 -8.59 15.91
N PRO A 384 12.47 -8.89 15.09
CA PRO A 384 12.29 -10.21 14.50
C PRO A 384 13.50 -10.62 13.65
N ARG A 385 13.81 -11.93 13.64
CA ARG A 385 14.85 -12.52 12.77
C ARG A 385 16.24 -11.89 12.95
N GLY A 386 16.56 -11.44 14.17
CA GLY A 386 17.86 -10.85 14.52
C GLY A 386 18.09 -9.46 13.90
N SER A 387 17.02 -8.75 13.56
CA SER A 387 17.10 -7.33 13.19
C SER A 387 17.33 -6.46 14.43
N VAL A 388 17.95 -5.30 14.26
CA VAL A 388 18.16 -4.32 15.32
C VAL A 388 17.75 -2.92 14.86
N SER A 389 17.37 -2.06 15.78
CA SER A 389 17.05 -0.65 15.51
C SER A 389 17.46 0.27 16.66
N SER A 390 17.84 1.49 16.31
CA SER A 390 18.23 2.55 17.25
C SER A 390 17.65 3.89 16.79
N SER A 391 17.33 4.79 17.72
CA SER A 391 16.75 6.11 17.44
C SER A 391 17.14 7.14 18.48
N TRP A 392 17.18 8.41 18.06
CA TRP A 392 17.58 9.57 18.87
C TRP A 392 16.76 10.79 18.47
N ARG A 393 16.62 11.73 19.42
CA ARG A 393 16.32 13.13 19.16
C ARG A 393 17.65 13.89 19.16
N LEU A 394 17.86 14.71 18.13
CA LEU A 394 19.02 15.59 18.00
C LEU A 394 18.54 17.03 17.90
N ASP A 395 18.98 17.88 18.79
CA ASP A 395 18.76 19.32 18.76
C ASP A 395 20.09 20.03 18.49
N SER A 396 20.11 21.00 17.58
CA SER A 396 21.32 21.76 17.24
C SER A 396 21.03 23.24 17.30
N GLU A 397 21.77 23.96 18.15
CA GLU A 397 21.72 25.41 18.26
C GLU A 397 22.41 26.04 17.06
N VAL A 398 21.65 26.79 16.25
CA VAL A 398 22.14 27.45 15.04
C VAL A 398 22.45 28.93 15.32
N ARG A 399 21.75 29.54 16.29
CA ARG A 399 22.00 30.87 16.85
C ARG A 399 21.53 30.90 18.31
N GLU A 400 21.92 31.95 19.04
CA GLU A 400 21.36 32.27 20.36
C GLU A 400 19.81 32.27 20.25
N ASP A 401 19.16 31.37 20.99
CA ASP A 401 17.71 31.09 21.00
C ASP A 401 17.11 30.44 19.72
N GLU A 402 17.91 29.95 18.77
CA GLU A 402 17.42 29.24 17.57
C GLU A 402 17.95 27.80 17.52
N THR A 403 17.13 26.84 17.95
CA THR A 403 17.43 25.41 17.89
C THR A 403 16.69 24.75 16.73
N VAL A 404 17.40 23.95 15.93
CA VAL A 404 16.80 23.09 14.92
C VAL A 404 16.86 21.64 15.39
N GLY A 405 15.67 21.05 15.51
CA GLY A 405 15.50 19.68 15.94
C GLY A 405 15.37 18.69 14.80
N TYR A 406 15.83 17.47 15.02
CA TYR A 406 15.69 16.32 14.14
C TYR A 406 15.44 15.05 14.96
N TRP A 407 14.63 14.15 14.42
CA TRP A 407 14.61 12.76 14.85
C TRP A 407 15.40 11.91 13.86
N MET A 408 16.34 11.11 14.36
CA MET A 408 17.16 10.21 13.53
C MET A 408 17.08 8.80 14.05
N GLY A 409 16.95 7.82 13.15
CA GLY A 409 17.02 6.42 13.51
C GLY A 409 17.67 5.56 12.44
N VAL A 410 18.22 4.43 12.87
CA VAL A 410 18.88 3.44 12.03
C VAL A 410 18.35 2.06 12.35
N ALA A 411 18.25 1.19 11.35
CA ALA A 411 17.91 -0.20 11.56
C ALA A 411 18.63 -1.13 10.59
N ARG A 412 18.88 -2.36 11.02
CA ARG A 412 19.56 -3.40 10.23
C ARG A 412 18.75 -4.67 10.14
N VAL A 413 18.71 -5.24 8.94
CA VAL A 413 18.18 -6.58 8.64
C VAL A 413 19.23 -7.34 7.84
N GLY A 414 19.98 -8.22 8.50
CA GLY A 414 21.07 -8.98 7.87
C GLY A 414 22.10 -8.05 7.22
N ARG A 415 22.15 -8.06 5.88
CA ARG A 415 23.05 -7.24 5.03
C ARG A 415 22.46 -5.87 4.65
N TRP A 416 21.23 -5.57 5.04
CA TRP A 416 20.56 -4.33 4.72
C TRP A 416 20.56 -3.39 5.92
N VAL A 417 20.83 -2.12 5.68
CA VAL A 417 20.69 -1.04 6.67
C VAL A 417 19.75 0.00 6.09
N THR A 418 18.93 0.62 6.94
CA THR A 418 18.15 1.82 6.64
C THR A 418 18.44 2.88 7.69
N GLN A 419 18.47 4.14 7.27
CA GLN A 419 18.50 5.32 8.12
C GLN A 419 17.26 6.17 7.79
N VAL A 420 16.62 6.73 8.80
CA VAL A 420 15.43 7.56 8.70
C VAL A 420 15.72 8.87 9.44
N LEU A 421 15.38 10.00 8.82
CA LEU A 421 15.45 11.31 9.43
C LEU A 421 14.10 12.00 9.28
N LEU A 422 13.49 12.42 10.38
CA LEU A 422 12.34 13.34 10.37
C LEU A 422 12.85 14.72 10.81
N THR A 423 12.58 15.73 10.00
CA THR A 423 12.83 17.13 10.34
C THR A 423 11.51 17.76 10.77
N PRO A 424 11.24 17.86 12.09
CA PRO A 424 10.05 18.54 12.58
C PRO A 424 10.10 20.04 12.34
N VAL A 425 8.92 20.66 12.43
CA VAL A 425 8.76 22.12 12.46
C VAL A 425 7.73 22.48 13.52
N GLU A 426 7.63 23.75 13.89
CA GLU A 426 6.67 24.19 14.92
C GLU A 426 5.24 23.72 14.60
N GLY A 427 4.58 23.11 15.59
CA GLY A 427 3.23 22.55 15.44
C GLY A 427 3.15 21.27 14.59
N ALA A 428 4.28 20.76 14.11
CA ALA A 428 4.40 19.54 13.34
C ALA A 428 5.62 18.70 13.75
N ASP A 429 5.56 18.16 14.97
CA ASP A 429 6.51 17.18 15.52
C ASP A 429 5.78 15.90 15.98
N VAL A 430 6.56 14.89 16.36
CA VAL A 430 6.12 13.60 16.91
C VAL A 430 6.85 13.32 18.23
N ASP A 431 6.30 12.41 19.04
CA ASP A 431 7.00 11.91 20.22
C ASP A 431 7.98 10.77 19.89
N SER A 432 8.82 10.41 20.87
CA SER A 432 9.82 9.35 20.75
C SER A 432 9.20 8.01 20.36
N ALA A 433 8.06 7.64 20.96
CA ALA A 433 7.37 6.38 20.65
C ALA A 433 6.85 6.33 19.21
N THR A 434 6.34 7.44 18.69
CA THR A 434 5.87 7.55 17.31
C THR A 434 7.03 7.47 16.33
N PHE A 435 8.16 8.10 16.64
CA PHE A 435 9.35 8.01 15.79
C PHE A 435 10.01 6.62 15.85
N GLU A 436 10.08 5.98 17.02
CA GLU A 436 10.55 4.60 17.17
C GLU A 436 9.69 3.65 16.30
N ALA A 437 8.37 3.79 16.34
CA ALA A 437 7.47 3.01 15.51
C ALA A 437 7.72 3.21 14.01
N LEU A 438 8.09 4.42 13.58
CA LEU A 438 8.48 4.72 12.19
C LEU A 438 9.79 4.01 11.79
N VAL A 439 10.80 4.02 12.67
CA VAL A 439 12.08 3.32 12.44
C VAL A 439 11.87 1.81 12.39
N VAL A 440 11.04 1.26 13.28
CA VAL A 440 10.60 -0.14 13.26
C VAL A 440 9.89 -0.48 11.97
N ARG A 441 9.01 0.40 11.47
CA ARG A 441 8.35 0.18 10.18
C ARG A 441 9.34 0.22 9.02
N ALA A 442 10.31 1.13 9.01
CA ALA A 442 11.36 1.18 7.98
C ALA A 442 12.20 -0.09 7.98
N ARG A 443 12.56 -0.61 9.15
CA ARG A 443 13.21 -1.92 9.33
C ARG A 443 12.37 -3.04 8.73
N ASP A 444 11.09 -3.09 9.04
CA ASP A 444 10.18 -4.13 8.56
C ASP A 444 10.09 -4.15 7.03
N ARG A 445 10.09 -2.97 6.39
CA ARG A 445 10.11 -2.84 4.92
C ARG A 445 11.36 -3.43 4.28
N LEU A 446 12.50 -3.49 4.98
CA LEU A 446 13.72 -4.14 4.47
C LEU A 446 13.57 -5.65 4.25
N PHE A 447 12.70 -6.34 4.99
CA PHE A 447 12.44 -7.77 4.75
C PHE A 447 11.82 -8.02 3.37
N GLY A 448 11.13 -7.03 2.79
CA GLY A 448 10.64 -7.10 1.41
C GLY A 448 11.75 -7.23 0.37
N LEU A 449 12.99 -6.83 0.70
CA LEU A 449 14.17 -6.91 -0.16
C LEU A 449 14.93 -8.25 -0.04
N THR A 450 14.68 -9.02 1.02
CA THR A 450 15.37 -10.30 1.25
C THR A 450 14.72 -11.47 0.51
N GLY A 451 13.55 -11.25 -0.10
CA GLY A 451 12.71 -12.31 -0.66
C GLY A 451 12.12 -13.22 0.43
N PRO A 452 11.17 -14.12 0.10
CA PRO A 452 10.88 -15.24 0.96
C PRO A 452 12.16 -16.05 1.13
N ARG A 453 12.54 -16.34 2.38
CA ARG A 453 13.58 -17.35 2.63
C ARG A 453 12.99 -18.67 2.14
N ARG A 454 13.64 -19.30 1.16
CA ARG A 454 13.41 -20.70 0.82
C ARG A 454 13.71 -21.56 2.03
#